data_AF-A0A2E8EF86-F1
#
_entry.id   AF-A0A2E8EF86-F1
#
_cell.length_a   1.000
_cell.length_b   1.000
_cell.length_c   1.000
_cell.angle_alpha   90.00
_cell.angle_beta   90.00
_cell.angle_gamma   90.00
#
_symmetry.space_group_name_H-M   'P 1'
#
loop_
_entity.id
_entity.type
_entity.pdbx_description
1 polymer ?
#
loop_
_entity_poly.entity_id
_entity_poly.type
_entity_poly.pdbx_seq_one_letter_code
_entity_poly.pdbx_strand_id
1 'polypeptide(L)'
;MVQTIFRIITLRAHITIFKSNHILPRISVCMVLNIYETLNELIEAPGVPGFEEQRRKKIIEQFSRYCDTVSVDVIGNVIGTLGDGERSVMISGHYDQLGFMIKNVDDKGYASIVNVGGWDKRTAYGLRVKIWVGDGPNDYVIGVISAVPPHVTNPSEREKVPSIDNMTLDFGASSKEEAVNMGVLPGCTCTPDARLDYLGKKDSDLVIAPSFDDISAVVSLLVALEELKKDPPEGLKIHVVATVQEEVGLRGATVSGFNLNPWVTMNSDTTSVLAPGVPASKVGSINLGEGPIICLGPAFNRKLWELMMKVAEEEGIPYQRRGVPARSGNDSWALQIARGGSICGLLSMPNRYMHSANEVVSLKDIENIGKLFAATAKALTTCDMPHTVQVFKR
;
A
#
# COMPACT_ATOMS: atom_id res chain seq x y z
N MET A 1 -25.52 -1.23 -55.18
CA MET A 1 -25.64 -0.20 -54.13
C MET A 1 -24.23 0.27 -53.80
N VAL A 2 -24.07 1.55 -53.54
CA VAL A 2 -22.86 2.37 -53.76
C VAL A 2 -21.69 2.06 -52.81
N GLN A 3 -20.49 2.32 -53.34
CA GLN A 3 -19.13 2.47 -52.76
C GLN A 3 -19.01 2.91 -51.28
N THR A 4 -17.90 2.51 -50.64
CA THR A 4 -16.87 3.34 -49.91
C THR A 4 -15.90 2.36 -49.21
N ILE A 5 -14.72 1.99 -49.73
CA ILE A 5 -13.36 2.62 -49.74
C ILE A 5 -12.69 2.89 -48.36
N PHE A 6 -11.74 2.00 -48.03
CA PHE A 6 -10.38 2.16 -47.44
C PHE A 6 -10.14 2.88 -46.09
N ARG A 7 -9.35 2.26 -45.18
CA ARG A 7 -7.86 2.27 -45.17
C ARG A 7 -7.24 1.34 -44.11
N ILE A 8 -6.35 0.47 -44.58
CA ILE A 8 -5.33 -0.25 -43.80
C ILE A 8 -4.05 0.60 -43.83
N ILE A 9 -3.39 0.81 -42.69
CA ILE A 9 -1.99 1.26 -42.64
C ILE A 9 -1.21 0.19 -41.89
N THR A 10 -0.58 -0.71 -42.64
CA THR A 10 0.51 -1.56 -42.14
C THR A 10 1.81 -0.89 -42.58
N LEU A 11 2.56 -0.30 -41.65
CA LEU A 11 3.89 0.20 -41.93
C LEU A 11 4.84 -1.02 -42.02
N ARG A 12 5.31 -1.32 -43.23
CA ARG A 12 6.41 -2.25 -43.48
C ARG A 12 7.73 -1.58 -43.07
N ALA A 13 8.46 -2.16 -42.13
CA ALA A 13 9.86 -1.83 -41.89
C ALA A 13 10.75 -2.61 -42.87
N HIS A 14 11.53 -1.90 -43.69
CA HIS A 14 12.63 -2.47 -44.45
C HIS A 14 13.81 -2.75 -43.51
N ILE A 15 14.24 -4.01 -43.43
CA ILE A 15 15.46 -4.41 -42.75
C ILE A 15 16.61 -4.35 -43.77
N THR A 16 17.43 -3.32 -43.66
CA THR A 16 18.76 -3.28 -44.28
C THR A 16 19.78 -3.55 -43.18
N ILE A 17 20.51 -4.66 -43.30
CA ILE A 17 21.51 -5.10 -42.32
C ILE A 17 22.76 -4.22 -42.48
N PHE A 18 23.05 -3.40 -41.46
CA PHE A 18 24.38 -2.83 -41.22
C PHE A 18 24.86 -3.26 -39.83
N LYS A 19 26.00 -3.98 -39.79
CA LYS A 19 26.71 -4.28 -38.56
C LYS A 19 27.31 -2.97 -38.01
N SER A 20 26.80 -2.47 -36.90
CA SER A 20 27.51 -1.51 -36.04
C SER A 20 27.10 -1.67 -34.58
N ASN A 21 28.09 -1.61 -33.68
CA ASN A 21 27.94 -1.71 -32.23
C ASN A 21 27.30 -0.43 -31.66
N HIS A 22 25.99 -0.28 -31.80
CA HIS A 22 25.23 0.78 -31.12
C HIS A 22 24.24 0.18 -30.14
N ILE A 23 24.35 0.66 -28.89
CA ILE A 23 23.37 0.50 -27.82
C ILE A 23 22.02 0.94 -28.39
N LEU A 24 21.09 0.01 -28.54
CA LEU A 24 19.74 0.30 -28.98
C LEU A 24 19.07 1.18 -27.91
N PRO A 25 18.43 2.31 -28.29
CA PRO A 25 17.64 3.08 -27.34
C PRO A 25 16.49 2.20 -26.85
N ARG A 26 16.35 2.05 -25.52
CA ARG A 26 15.12 1.53 -24.92
C ARG A 26 14.00 2.49 -25.32
N ILE A 27 13.19 2.10 -26.29
CA ILE A 27 11.91 2.72 -26.57
C ILE A 27 11.04 2.42 -25.35
N SER A 28 11.00 3.34 -24.39
CA SER A 28 10.06 3.29 -23.29
C SER A 28 8.69 3.64 -23.86
N VAL A 29 7.95 2.62 -24.30
CA VAL A 29 6.51 2.76 -24.52
C VAL A 29 5.93 3.01 -23.15
N CYS A 30 5.52 4.26 -22.88
CA CYS A 30 4.79 4.60 -21.66
C CYS A 30 3.44 3.88 -21.73
N MET A 31 3.40 2.64 -21.22
CA MET A 31 2.16 1.89 -21.09
C MET A 31 1.34 2.55 -19.98
N VAL A 32 0.06 2.79 -20.27
CA VAL A 32 -0.92 3.27 -19.30
C VAL A 32 -0.97 2.29 -18.13
N LEU A 33 -0.92 2.81 -16.90
CA LEU A 33 -0.97 2.01 -15.68
C LEU A 33 -2.27 1.20 -15.63
N ASN A 34 -2.15 -0.13 -15.57
CA ASN A 34 -3.27 -1.01 -15.27
C ASN A 34 -3.33 -1.25 -13.76
N ILE A 35 -4.32 -0.65 -13.09
CA ILE A 35 -4.47 -0.71 -11.62
C ILE A 35 -4.60 -2.15 -11.14
N TYR A 36 -5.42 -2.98 -11.79
CA TYR A 36 -5.67 -4.35 -11.37
C TYR A 36 -4.41 -5.22 -11.49
N GLU A 37 -3.71 -5.14 -12.62
CA GLU A 37 -2.48 -5.90 -12.84
C GLU A 37 -1.38 -5.47 -11.87
N THR A 38 -1.27 -4.16 -11.60
CA THR A 38 -0.29 -3.62 -10.65
C THR A 38 -0.59 -4.07 -9.22
N LEU A 39 -1.86 -4.06 -8.80
CA LEU A 39 -2.28 -4.63 -7.51
C LEU A 39 -1.89 -6.11 -7.42
N ASN A 40 -2.21 -6.91 -8.45
CA ASN A 40 -1.88 -8.33 -8.44
C ASN A 40 -0.38 -8.54 -8.28
N GLU A 41 0.43 -7.78 -9.02
CA GLU A 41 1.88 -7.89 -9.00
C GLU A 41 2.48 -7.57 -7.60
N LEU A 42 1.98 -6.53 -6.93
CA LEU A 42 2.48 -6.10 -5.63
C LEU A 42 1.96 -6.98 -4.48
N ILE A 43 0.73 -7.49 -4.57
CA ILE A 43 0.12 -8.37 -3.56
C ILE A 43 0.78 -9.76 -3.58
N GLU A 44 1.14 -10.28 -4.75
CA GLU A 44 1.80 -11.59 -4.85
C GLU A 44 3.20 -11.62 -4.20
N ALA A 45 3.90 -10.48 -4.16
CA ALA A 45 5.17 -10.36 -3.46
C ALA A 45 4.97 -10.13 -1.96
N PRO A 46 5.62 -10.88 -1.06
CA PRO A 46 5.46 -10.70 0.38
C PRO A 46 6.07 -9.40 0.87
N GLY A 47 5.55 -8.90 1.99
CA GLY A 47 6.09 -7.71 2.65
C GLY A 47 5.78 -7.64 4.14
N VAL A 48 6.02 -8.71 4.90
CA VAL A 48 5.89 -8.64 6.37
C VAL A 48 6.87 -7.58 6.92
N PRO A 49 6.50 -6.76 7.94
CA PRO A 49 7.37 -5.73 8.48
C PRO A 49 8.80 -6.22 8.77
N GLY A 50 9.79 -5.58 8.14
CA GLY A 50 11.21 -5.93 8.17
C GLY A 50 11.68 -6.93 7.09
N PHE A 51 10.77 -7.48 6.29
CA PHE A 51 11.02 -8.50 5.26
C PHE A 51 10.42 -8.10 3.91
N GLU A 52 10.46 -6.81 3.57
CA GLU A 52 9.75 -6.25 2.42
C GLU A 52 10.55 -6.27 1.09
N GLU A 53 11.68 -6.99 1.03
CA GLU A 53 12.62 -7.00 -0.10
C GLU A 53 11.97 -7.34 -1.45
N GLN A 54 11.17 -8.42 -1.47
CA GLN A 54 10.60 -8.91 -2.73
C GLN A 54 9.62 -7.90 -3.32
N ARG A 55 8.76 -7.33 -2.48
CA ARG A 55 7.83 -6.28 -2.88
C ARG A 55 8.55 -4.97 -3.20
N ARG A 56 9.58 -4.61 -2.43
CA ARG A 56 10.42 -3.44 -2.67
C ARG A 56 11.00 -3.42 -4.07
N LYS A 57 11.54 -4.54 -4.56
CA LYS A 57 12.08 -4.66 -5.93
C LYS A 57 11.04 -4.29 -6.98
N LYS A 58 9.81 -4.78 -6.84
CA LYS A 58 8.70 -4.44 -7.75
C LYS A 58 8.33 -2.96 -7.69
N ILE A 59 8.27 -2.38 -6.48
CA ILE A 59 7.97 -0.95 -6.32
C ILE A 59 9.06 -0.09 -6.98
N ILE A 60 10.34 -0.44 -6.82
CA ILE A 60 11.45 0.25 -7.49
C ILE A 60 11.28 0.21 -9.01
N GLU A 61 10.94 -0.96 -9.58
CA GLU A 61 10.70 -1.12 -11.01
C GLU A 61 9.53 -0.25 -11.51
N GLN A 62 8.45 -0.15 -10.73
CA GLN A 62 7.29 0.68 -11.06
C GLN A 62 7.62 2.17 -10.95
N PHE A 63 8.26 2.60 -9.84
CA PHE A 63 8.63 4.00 -9.63
C PHE A 63 9.62 4.51 -10.67
N SER A 64 10.56 3.66 -11.10
CA SER A 64 11.59 4.01 -12.10
C SER A 64 11.04 4.36 -13.48
N ARG A 65 9.76 4.04 -13.76
CA ARG A 65 9.09 4.39 -15.03
C ARG A 65 8.67 5.86 -15.07
N TYR A 66 8.46 6.48 -13.91
CA TYR A 66 7.88 7.81 -13.79
C TYR A 66 8.87 8.82 -13.20
N CYS A 67 9.61 8.41 -12.17
CA CYS A 67 10.47 9.29 -11.38
C CYS A 67 11.80 9.65 -12.08
N ASP A 68 12.36 10.81 -11.73
CA ASP A 68 13.68 11.24 -12.20
C ASP A 68 14.80 10.49 -11.45
N THR A 69 14.57 10.20 -10.16
CA THR A 69 15.43 9.34 -9.35
C THR A 69 14.59 8.41 -8.47
N VAL A 70 15.12 7.22 -8.20
CA VAL A 70 14.58 6.28 -7.21
C VAL A 70 15.72 5.88 -6.28
N SER A 71 15.48 5.98 -4.98
CA SER A 71 16.43 5.61 -3.94
C SER A 71 15.76 4.74 -2.88
N VAL A 72 16.57 4.03 -2.10
CA VAL A 72 16.13 3.25 -0.95
C VAL A 72 16.91 3.72 0.26
N ASP A 73 16.23 4.04 1.34
CA ASP A 73 16.90 4.45 2.58
C ASP A 73 17.30 3.25 3.46
N VAL A 74 17.94 3.55 4.59
CA VAL A 74 18.56 2.53 5.45
C VAL A 74 17.56 1.52 6.04
N ILE A 75 16.29 1.92 6.23
CA ILE A 75 15.26 1.02 6.77
C ILE A 75 14.51 0.30 5.65
N GLY A 76 14.57 0.82 4.42
CA GLY A 76 14.07 0.16 3.24
C GLY A 76 12.98 0.94 2.50
N ASN A 77 12.63 2.17 2.91
CA ASN A 77 11.63 2.97 2.19
C ASN A 77 12.05 3.16 0.73
N VAL A 78 11.11 3.06 -0.21
CA VAL A 78 11.37 3.40 -1.62
C VAL A 78 10.96 4.83 -1.86
N ILE A 79 11.91 5.66 -2.29
CA ILE A 79 11.72 7.10 -2.48
C ILE A 79 11.92 7.43 -3.96
N GLY A 80 10.82 7.66 -4.66
CA GLY A 80 10.81 8.23 -6.00
C GLY A 80 10.78 9.76 -5.92
N THR A 81 11.60 10.45 -6.72
CA THR A 81 11.62 11.92 -6.75
C THR A 81 11.39 12.46 -8.16
N LEU A 82 10.58 13.51 -8.25
CA LEU A 82 10.30 14.30 -9.44
C LEU A 82 10.64 15.77 -9.18
N GLY A 83 11.28 16.43 -10.15
CA GLY A 83 11.61 17.85 -10.07
C GLY A 83 12.73 18.18 -9.07
N ASP A 84 13.17 19.43 -9.11
CA ASP A 84 14.36 19.91 -8.39
C ASP A 84 14.10 21.13 -7.49
N GLY A 85 12.84 21.56 -7.35
CA GLY A 85 12.45 22.74 -6.58
C GLY A 85 12.95 22.77 -5.12
N GLU A 86 13.05 23.98 -4.57
CA GLU A 86 13.46 24.23 -3.18
C GLU A 86 12.40 23.79 -2.17
N ARG A 87 11.11 23.94 -2.51
CA ARG A 87 10.00 23.46 -1.69
C ARG A 87 9.71 22.00 -2.06
N SER A 88 9.75 21.12 -1.05
CA SER A 88 9.47 19.69 -1.25
C SER A 88 8.10 19.27 -0.72
N VAL A 89 7.40 18.43 -1.48
CA VAL A 89 6.14 17.78 -1.08
C VAL A 89 6.39 16.28 -0.98
N MET A 90 5.98 15.65 0.11
CA MET A 90 6.00 14.20 0.28
C MET A 90 4.59 13.64 0.08
N ILE A 91 4.45 12.61 -0.75
CA ILE A 91 3.23 11.82 -0.90
C ILE A 91 3.57 10.38 -0.49
N SER A 92 2.86 9.80 0.46
CA SER A 92 3.24 8.51 1.06
C SER A 92 2.08 7.54 1.25
N GLY A 93 2.45 6.26 1.36
CA GLY A 93 1.61 5.11 1.69
C GLY A 93 2.52 3.92 1.97
N HIS A 94 2.10 2.99 2.81
CA HIS A 94 2.98 1.91 3.27
C HIS A 94 2.87 0.66 2.39
N TYR A 95 3.93 -0.14 2.38
CA TYR A 95 3.96 -1.37 1.58
C TYR A 95 4.33 -2.61 2.39
N ASP A 96 4.46 -2.49 3.71
CA ASP A 96 4.41 -3.65 4.57
C ASP A 96 2.99 -4.23 4.66
N GLN A 97 2.88 -5.45 5.17
CA GLN A 97 1.61 -6.12 5.39
C GLN A 97 1.66 -6.92 6.68
N LEU A 98 0.50 -7.08 7.33
CA LEU A 98 0.40 -8.02 8.43
C LEU A 98 0.77 -9.45 8.01
N GLY A 99 1.29 -10.19 8.99
CA GLY A 99 1.67 -11.58 8.81
C GLY A 99 1.99 -12.26 10.13
N PHE A 100 2.74 -13.35 10.03
CA PHE A 100 3.18 -14.14 11.17
C PHE A 100 4.67 -14.44 11.09
N MET A 101 5.26 -14.87 12.20
CA MET A 101 6.63 -15.32 12.26
C MET A 101 6.74 -16.61 13.05
N ILE A 102 7.53 -17.55 12.56
CA ILE A 102 7.82 -18.81 13.25
C ILE A 102 8.74 -18.55 14.43
N LYS A 103 8.33 -19.02 15.61
CA LYS A 103 9.08 -18.91 16.86
C LYS A 103 9.88 -20.16 17.18
N ASN A 104 9.31 -21.33 16.89
CA ASN A 104 9.90 -22.63 17.19
C ASN A 104 9.34 -23.70 16.25
N VAL A 105 10.13 -24.74 15.98
CA VAL A 105 9.67 -25.98 15.36
C VAL A 105 9.85 -27.11 16.38
N ASP A 106 8.78 -27.83 16.69
CA ASP A 106 8.78 -28.92 17.66
C ASP A 106 9.27 -30.25 17.06
N ASP A 107 9.48 -31.26 17.92
CA ASP A 107 10.02 -32.56 17.52
C ASP A 107 9.09 -33.33 16.55
N LYS A 108 7.80 -32.97 16.50
CA LYS A 108 6.79 -33.56 15.63
C LYS A 108 6.68 -32.84 14.28
N GLY A 109 7.40 -31.74 14.08
CA GLY A 109 7.38 -30.97 12.84
C GLY A 109 6.34 -29.84 12.80
N TYR A 110 5.67 -29.52 13.91
CA TYR A 110 4.77 -28.36 13.98
C TYR A 110 5.53 -27.09 14.36
N ALA A 111 5.10 -25.94 13.83
CA ALA A 111 5.70 -24.65 14.16
C ALA A 111 4.80 -23.82 15.09
N SER A 112 5.37 -23.25 16.16
CA SER A 112 4.71 -22.19 16.93
C SER A 112 4.88 -20.85 16.22
N ILE A 113 3.84 -20.01 16.21
CA ILE A 113 3.83 -18.72 15.52
C ILE A 113 3.51 -17.56 16.45
N VAL A 114 3.92 -16.36 16.05
CA VAL A 114 3.51 -15.07 16.63
C VAL A 114 3.03 -14.15 15.50
N ASN A 115 2.14 -13.21 15.78
CA ASN A 115 1.73 -12.21 14.79
C ASN A 115 2.80 -11.11 14.64
N VAL A 116 2.96 -10.62 13.42
CA VAL A 116 3.69 -9.40 13.10
C VAL A 116 2.65 -8.34 12.68
N GLY A 117 2.49 -7.32 13.52
CA GLY A 117 1.41 -6.33 13.42
C GLY A 117 0.05 -6.82 13.96
N GLY A 118 -1.01 -6.04 13.81
CA GLY A 118 -2.29 -6.21 14.53
C GLY A 118 -3.31 -7.16 13.90
N TRP A 119 -3.05 -8.48 13.90
CA TRP A 119 -3.95 -9.48 13.29
C TRP A 119 -5.19 -9.83 14.15
N ASP A 120 -6.37 -9.93 13.54
CA ASP A 120 -7.58 -10.43 14.21
C ASP A 120 -7.54 -11.95 14.40
N LYS A 121 -7.30 -12.39 15.62
CA LYS A 121 -7.24 -13.83 15.98
C LYS A 121 -8.46 -14.67 15.57
N ARG A 122 -9.63 -14.05 15.34
CA ARG A 122 -10.84 -14.76 14.87
C ARG A 122 -10.67 -15.35 13.47
N THR A 123 -9.84 -14.73 12.63
CA THR A 123 -9.66 -15.10 11.22
C THR A 123 -8.44 -15.99 10.99
N ALA A 124 -7.63 -16.24 12.04
CA ALA A 124 -6.39 -16.99 11.92
C ALA A 124 -6.61 -18.51 11.86
N TYR A 125 -7.55 -19.07 12.61
CA TYR A 125 -7.79 -20.52 12.61
C TYR A 125 -8.28 -21.02 11.24
N GLY A 126 -7.58 -21.99 10.65
CA GLY A 126 -7.85 -22.54 9.33
C GLY A 126 -7.34 -21.68 8.16
N LEU A 127 -6.62 -20.59 8.44
CA LEU A 127 -6.02 -19.76 7.42
C LEU A 127 -4.86 -20.50 6.74
N ARG A 128 -4.92 -20.62 5.41
CA ARG A 128 -3.79 -21.06 4.59
C ARG A 128 -2.75 -19.95 4.53
N VAL A 129 -1.49 -20.31 4.65
CA VAL A 129 -0.36 -19.37 4.60
C VAL A 129 0.76 -19.89 3.70
N LYS A 130 1.51 -18.95 3.13
CA LYS A 130 2.83 -19.20 2.54
C LYS A 130 3.88 -18.95 3.61
N ILE A 131 4.73 -19.94 3.86
CA ILE A 131 5.88 -19.87 4.77
C ILE A 131 7.10 -19.55 3.92
N TRP A 132 7.65 -18.36 4.06
CA TRP A 132 8.77 -17.93 3.24
C TRP A 132 10.08 -18.51 3.78
N VAL A 133 10.71 -19.37 2.96
CA VAL A 133 11.95 -20.11 3.29
C VAL A 133 13.15 -19.60 2.49
N GLY A 134 12.94 -18.61 1.62
CA GLY A 134 13.97 -17.93 0.84
C GLY A 134 13.48 -16.60 0.26
N ASP A 135 14.36 -15.95 -0.51
CA ASP A 135 14.12 -14.62 -1.07
C ASP A 135 13.50 -14.64 -2.48
N GLY A 136 13.34 -15.84 -3.07
CA GLY A 136 12.69 -16.00 -4.36
C GLY A 136 11.16 -15.92 -4.30
N PRO A 137 10.50 -15.57 -5.41
CA PRO A 137 9.04 -15.42 -5.47
C PRO A 137 8.25 -16.71 -5.21
N ASN A 138 8.91 -17.87 -5.39
CA ASN A 138 8.33 -19.20 -5.17
C ASN A 138 9.03 -19.96 -4.04
N ASP A 139 9.90 -19.30 -3.27
CA ASP A 139 10.66 -19.92 -2.19
C ASP A 139 9.82 -19.97 -0.91
N TYR A 140 8.71 -20.69 -0.99
CA TYR A 140 7.79 -20.87 0.12
C TYR A 140 7.23 -22.29 0.23
N VAL A 141 6.85 -22.65 1.45
CA VAL A 141 6.09 -23.86 1.78
C VAL A 141 4.65 -23.47 2.10
N ILE A 142 3.67 -24.27 1.65
CA ILE A 142 2.27 -24.04 2.03
C ILE A 142 2.01 -24.66 3.41
N GLY A 143 1.39 -23.88 4.29
CA GLY A 143 0.94 -24.34 5.60
C GLY A 143 -0.48 -23.87 5.91
N VAL A 144 -0.99 -24.33 7.05
CA VAL A 144 -2.27 -23.94 7.62
C VAL A 144 -2.13 -23.66 9.10
N ILE A 145 -2.70 -22.54 9.54
CA ILE A 145 -2.78 -22.22 10.96
C ILE A 145 -3.85 -23.11 11.60
N SER A 146 -3.42 -23.87 12.59
CA SER A 146 -4.18 -24.85 13.32
C SER A 146 -4.35 -24.44 14.79
N ALA A 147 -5.46 -24.87 15.37
CA ALA A 147 -5.75 -24.79 16.79
C ALA A 147 -6.54 -26.04 17.18
N VAL A 148 -6.64 -26.34 18.48
CA VAL A 148 -7.44 -27.46 18.96
C VAL A 148 -8.91 -27.28 18.51
N PRO A 149 -9.51 -28.24 17.77
CA PRO A 149 -10.85 -28.06 17.24
C PRO A 149 -11.92 -27.85 18.33
N PRO A 150 -12.91 -26.96 18.14
CA PRO A 150 -13.90 -26.66 19.18
C PRO A 150 -14.74 -27.86 19.66
N HIS A 151 -14.87 -28.90 18.85
CA HIS A 151 -15.62 -30.12 19.20
C HIS A 151 -14.85 -31.08 20.11
N VAL A 152 -13.52 -30.93 20.22
CA VAL A 152 -12.67 -31.71 21.15
C VAL A 152 -12.23 -30.91 22.39
N THR A 153 -12.58 -29.62 22.46
CA THR A 153 -12.32 -28.79 23.65
C THR A 153 -13.46 -28.88 24.67
N ASN A 154 -13.13 -28.55 25.91
CA ASN A 154 -14.09 -28.46 27.00
C ASN A 154 -15.10 -27.32 26.72
N PRO A 155 -16.35 -27.36 27.24
CA PRO A 155 -17.35 -26.33 26.96
C PRO A 155 -16.89 -24.90 27.28
N SER A 156 -16.11 -24.71 28.34
CA SER A 156 -15.59 -23.39 28.76
C SER A 156 -14.49 -22.83 27.84
N GLU A 157 -13.83 -23.68 27.06
CA GLU A 157 -12.80 -23.31 26.09
C GLU A 157 -13.39 -23.09 24.70
N ARG A 158 -14.47 -23.80 24.38
CA ARG A 158 -15.18 -23.70 23.10
C ARG A 158 -15.64 -22.28 22.77
N GLU A 159 -16.03 -21.50 23.78
CA GLU A 159 -16.50 -20.12 23.59
C GLU A 159 -15.36 -19.09 23.42
N LYS A 160 -14.11 -19.50 23.63
CA LYS A 160 -12.94 -18.60 23.60
C LYS A 160 -12.19 -18.76 22.29
N VAL A 161 -11.91 -17.63 21.63
CA VAL A 161 -11.00 -17.60 20.48
C VAL A 161 -9.55 -17.69 21.01
N PRO A 162 -8.78 -18.74 20.66
CA PRO A 162 -7.40 -18.89 21.08
C PRO A 162 -6.56 -17.66 20.70
N SER A 163 -5.59 -17.31 21.54
CA SER A 163 -4.55 -16.35 21.12
C SER A 163 -3.72 -16.97 20.00
N ILE A 164 -3.15 -16.13 19.13
CA ILE A 164 -2.29 -16.57 18.02
C ILE A 164 -1.09 -17.36 18.55
N ASP A 165 -0.51 -16.94 19.68
CA ASP A 165 0.59 -17.64 20.35
C ASP A 165 0.26 -19.07 20.82
N ASN A 166 -1.04 -19.40 20.93
CA ASN A 166 -1.52 -20.75 21.27
C ASN A 166 -1.94 -21.55 20.02
N MET A 167 -1.78 -20.98 18.83
CA MET A 167 -1.99 -21.66 17.56
C MET A 167 -0.67 -22.25 17.06
N THR A 168 -0.76 -23.29 16.24
CA THR A 168 0.39 -23.96 15.62
C THR A 168 0.22 -23.97 14.11
N LEU A 169 1.33 -24.02 13.39
CA LEU A 169 1.36 -24.10 11.95
C LEU A 169 1.68 -25.54 11.54
N ASP A 170 0.79 -26.11 10.74
CA ASP A 170 0.97 -27.41 10.10
C ASP A 170 1.32 -27.19 8.63
N PHE A 171 2.38 -27.82 8.17
CA PHE A 171 2.89 -27.77 6.81
C PHE A 171 3.33 -29.17 6.31
N GLY A 172 2.83 -30.22 6.96
CA GLY A 172 3.02 -31.61 6.53
C GLY A 172 4.33 -32.28 6.95
N ALA A 173 5.19 -31.64 7.74
CA ALA A 173 6.37 -32.29 8.29
C ALA A 173 6.01 -33.29 9.40
N SER A 174 6.70 -34.42 9.43
CA SER A 174 6.53 -35.49 10.43
C SER A 174 7.60 -35.46 11.53
N SER A 175 8.58 -34.56 11.41
CA SER A 175 9.63 -34.37 12.39
C SER A 175 10.26 -32.99 12.27
N LYS A 176 10.98 -32.56 13.31
CA LYS A 176 11.80 -31.35 13.27
C LYS A 176 12.84 -31.38 12.15
N GLU A 177 13.48 -32.53 11.92
CA GLU A 177 14.50 -32.69 10.89
C GLU A 177 13.91 -32.48 9.49
N GLU A 178 12.74 -33.05 9.22
CA GLU A 178 12.02 -32.84 7.96
C GLU A 178 11.65 -31.36 7.76
N ALA A 179 11.13 -30.70 8.79
CA ALA A 179 10.81 -29.27 8.73
C ALA A 179 12.04 -28.40 8.41
N VAL A 180 13.20 -28.69 9.03
CA VAL A 180 14.47 -28.03 8.74
C VAL A 180 14.91 -28.30 7.28
N ASN A 181 14.77 -29.52 6.79
CA ASN A 181 15.08 -29.88 5.41
C ASN A 181 14.16 -29.17 4.39
N MET A 182 12.94 -28.83 4.79
CA MET A 182 12.03 -27.98 4.00
C MET A 182 12.38 -26.48 4.08
N GLY A 183 13.38 -26.10 4.88
CA GLY A 183 13.77 -24.70 5.10
C GLY A 183 12.92 -23.96 6.14
N VAL A 184 12.00 -24.65 6.82
CA VAL A 184 11.11 -24.04 7.81
C VAL A 184 11.84 -23.90 9.14
N LEU A 185 12.19 -22.67 9.50
CA LEU A 185 13.03 -22.33 10.64
C LEU A 185 12.44 -21.20 11.48
N PRO A 186 12.83 -21.07 12.77
CA PRO A 186 12.57 -19.86 13.53
C PRO A 186 13.05 -18.60 12.78
N GLY A 187 12.19 -17.59 12.71
CA GLY A 187 12.43 -16.36 11.95
C GLY A 187 11.81 -16.34 10.54
N CYS A 188 11.41 -17.50 9.98
CA CYS A 188 10.61 -17.52 8.75
C CYS A 188 9.31 -16.75 8.94
N THR A 189 8.97 -15.91 7.97
CA THR A 189 7.71 -15.16 7.97
C THR A 189 6.62 -15.93 7.23
N CYS A 190 5.37 -15.65 7.58
CA CYS A 190 4.21 -16.23 6.92
C CYS A 190 3.24 -15.15 6.47
N THR A 191 2.74 -15.27 5.24
CA THR A 191 1.69 -14.40 4.67
C THR A 191 0.47 -15.23 4.29
N PRO A 192 -0.75 -14.66 4.22
CA PRO A 192 -1.91 -15.37 3.71
C PRO A 192 -1.67 -15.95 2.31
N ASP A 193 -2.12 -17.18 2.08
CA ASP A 193 -2.19 -17.78 0.75
C ASP A 193 -3.53 -17.43 0.10
N ALA A 194 -3.66 -16.16 -0.27
CA ALA A 194 -4.82 -15.59 -0.94
C ALA A 194 -4.36 -14.78 -2.16
N ARG A 195 -5.28 -14.58 -3.12
CA ARG A 195 -5.00 -13.90 -4.39
C ARG A 195 -6.00 -12.78 -4.61
N LEU A 196 -5.62 -11.83 -5.47
CA LEU A 196 -6.54 -10.83 -5.98
C LEU A 196 -7.62 -11.49 -6.85
N ASP A 197 -8.88 -11.12 -6.64
CA ASP A 197 -9.99 -11.42 -7.55
C ASP A 197 -10.98 -10.26 -7.54
N TYR A 198 -11.90 -10.29 -8.50
CA TYR A 198 -13.05 -9.40 -8.49
C TYR A 198 -14.09 -9.90 -7.49
N LEU A 199 -14.64 -8.99 -6.68
CA LEU A 199 -15.72 -9.34 -5.77
C LEU A 199 -17.03 -9.47 -6.56
N GLY A 200 -17.53 -10.70 -6.65
CA GLY A 200 -18.79 -11.02 -7.33
C GLY A 200 -18.61 -11.19 -8.84
N LYS A 201 -18.84 -10.13 -9.62
CA LYS A 201 -18.78 -10.17 -11.09
C LYS A 201 -17.38 -9.85 -11.61
N LYS A 202 -17.01 -10.34 -12.80
CA LYS A 202 -15.67 -10.14 -13.40
C LYS A 202 -15.40 -8.70 -13.87
N ASP A 203 -16.44 -7.88 -14.02
CA ASP A 203 -16.37 -6.45 -14.34
C ASP A 203 -16.64 -5.56 -13.12
N SER A 204 -16.60 -6.14 -11.91
CA SER A 204 -16.83 -5.41 -10.67
C SER A 204 -15.76 -4.35 -10.46
N ASP A 205 -16.17 -3.19 -9.95
CA ASP A 205 -15.25 -2.18 -9.42
C ASP A 205 -14.64 -2.61 -8.08
N LEU A 206 -15.30 -3.53 -7.38
CA LEU A 206 -14.84 -4.03 -6.10
C LEU A 206 -13.94 -5.25 -6.29
N VAL A 207 -12.80 -5.24 -5.61
CA VAL A 207 -11.81 -6.32 -5.62
C VAL A 207 -11.60 -6.86 -4.22
N ILE A 208 -11.14 -8.11 -4.13
CA ILE A 208 -10.90 -8.82 -2.88
C ILE A 208 -9.48 -9.42 -2.89
N ALA A 209 -8.73 -9.20 -1.81
CA ALA A 209 -7.36 -9.68 -1.66
C ALA A 209 -6.87 -9.52 -0.21
N PRO A 210 -5.74 -10.14 0.18
CA PRO A 210 -5.01 -9.70 1.36
C PRO A 210 -4.28 -8.38 1.08
N SER A 211 -3.89 -7.67 2.14
CA SER A 211 -2.89 -6.58 2.07
C SER A 211 -3.31 -5.38 1.22
N PHE A 212 -4.61 -5.08 1.09
CA PHE A 212 -5.00 -3.79 0.52
C PHE A 212 -4.57 -2.65 1.44
N ASP A 213 -4.54 -2.90 2.74
CA ASP A 213 -3.71 -2.20 3.74
C ASP A 213 -2.23 -2.60 3.57
N ASP A 214 -1.37 -1.78 2.95
CA ASP A 214 -1.68 -0.51 2.27
C ASP A 214 -1.21 -0.48 0.79
N ILE A 215 -1.16 -1.65 0.16
CA ILE A 215 -0.82 -1.76 -1.27
C ILE A 215 -1.79 -0.98 -2.15
N SER A 216 -3.03 -0.79 -1.71
CA SER A 216 -3.99 0.04 -2.41
C SER A 216 -3.53 1.51 -2.50
N ALA A 217 -2.97 2.09 -1.42
CA ALA A 217 -2.35 3.41 -1.46
C ALA A 217 -1.11 3.45 -2.35
N VAL A 218 -0.23 2.44 -2.28
CA VAL A 218 0.97 2.39 -3.14
C VAL A 218 0.59 2.41 -4.63
N VAL A 219 -0.49 1.73 -5.01
CA VAL A 219 -1.00 1.82 -6.39
C VAL A 219 -1.62 3.20 -6.67
N SER A 220 -2.29 3.83 -5.72
CA SER A 220 -2.70 5.25 -5.85
C SER A 220 -1.51 6.20 -6.02
N LEU A 221 -0.37 5.94 -5.37
CA LEU A 221 0.87 6.70 -5.57
C LEU A 221 1.39 6.56 -7.01
N LEU A 222 1.28 5.36 -7.61
CA LEU A 222 1.64 5.13 -9.02
C LEU A 222 0.71 5.88 -9.97
N VAL A 223 -0.59 5.94 -9.67
CA VAL A 223 -1.54 6.78 -10.42
C VAL A 223 -1.13 8.26 -10.31
N ALA A 224 -0.79 8.74 -9.11
CA ALA A 224 -0.33 10.11 -8.92
C ALA A 224 0.96 10.40 -9.70
N LEU A 225 1.92 9.47 -9.70
CA LEU A 225 3.16 9.57 -10.48
C LEU A 225 2.90 9.64 -11.98
N GLU A 226 1.97 8.83 -12.50
CA GLU A 226 1.59 8.88 -13.92
C GLU A 226 1.01 10.25 -14.29
N GLU A 227 0.12 10.79 -13.48
CA GLU A 227 -0.48 12.11 -13.68
C GLU A 227 0.53 13.27 -13.55
N LEU A 228 1.42 13.20 -12.56
CA LEU A 228 2.48 14.19 -12.37
C LEU A 228 3.54 14.12 -13.47
N LYS A 229 3.79 12.95 -14.06
CA LYS A 229 4.74 12.85 -15.18
C LYS A 229 4.19 13.47 -16.46
N LYS A 230 2.87 13.38 -16.69
CA LYS A 230 2.19 14.01 -17.83
C LYS A 230 2.27 15.54 -17.75
N ASP A 231 2.19 16.09 -16.54
CA ASP A 231 2.15 17.53 -16.28
C ASP A 231 2.85 17.84 -14.94
N PRO A 232 4.19 18.00 -14.96
CA PRO A 232 4.99 18.17 -13.74
C PRO A 232 4.76 19.52 -13.05
N PRO A 233 4.61 19.56 -11.72
CA PRO A 233 4.42 20.81 -10.98
C PRO A 233 5.71 21.65 -10.97
N GLU A 234 5.68 22.81 -11.61
CA GLU A 234 6.82 23.73 -11.67
C GLU A 234 7.21 24.26 -10.27
N GLY A 235 8.51 24.36 -10.00
CA GLY A 235 9.05 24.96 -8.78
C GLY A 235 8.92 24.09 -7.51
N LEU A 236 8.39 22.88 -7.62
CA LEU A 236 8.30 21.91 -6.53
C LEU A 236 9.24 20.72 -6.76
N LYS A 237 9.67 20.12 -5.66
CA LYS A 237 10.30 18.79 -5.62
C LYS A 237 9.31 17.82 -4.99
N ILE A 238 8.87 16.82 -5.72
CA ILE A 238 7.89 15.84 -5.23
C ILE A 238 8.61 14.55 -4.87
N HIS A 239 8.51 14.14 -3.61
CA HIS A 239 8.92 12.83 -3.14
C HIS A 239 7.70 11.93 -3.01
N VAL A 240 7.66 10.85 -3.78
CA VAL A 240 6.67 9.78 -3.62
C VAL A 240 7.35 8.65 -2.87
N VAL A 241 6.82 8.31 -1.70
CA VAL A 241 7.48 7.43 -0.74
C VAL A 241 6.59 6.24 -0.42
N ALA A 242 7.02 5.05 -0.84
CA ALA A 242 6.46 3.81 -0.32
C ALA A 242 7.21 3.47 0.98
N THR A 243 6.50 3.52 2.11
CA THR A 243 7.11 3.35 3.43
C THR A 243 7.09 1.91 3.91
N VAL A 244 8.02 1.58 4.82
CA VAL A 244 8.10 0.26 5.48
C VAL A 244 7.76 0.34 6.96
N GLN A 245 7.40 -0.79 7.55
CA GLN A 245 7.20 -0.97 8.99
C GLN A 245 6.22 0.05 9.60
N GLU A 246 5.15 0.37 8.89
CA GLU A 246 4.02 1.13 9.43
C GLU A 246 3.38 0.33 10.57
N GLU A 247 3.10 -0.94 10.31
CA GLU A 247 2.25 -1.82 11.13
C GLU A 247 2.89 -2.20 12.47
N VAL A 248 4.18 -1.88 12.62
CA VAL A 248 4.99 -2.09 13.83
C VAL A 248 5.53 -0.79 14.41
N GLY A 249 4.96 0.34 14.00
CA GLY A 249 5.13 1.63 14.67
C GLY A 249 5.60 2.79 13.80
N LEU A 250 5.11 2.92 12.56
CA LEU A 250 5.33 4.09 11.69
C LEU A 250 6.83 4.37 11.42
N ARG A 251 7.65 3.32 11.41
CA ARG A 251 9.11 3.48 11.46
C ARG A 251 9.66 4.04 10.16
N GLY A 252 9.14 3.56 9.02
CA GLY A 252 9.48 4.05 7.70
C GLY A 252 9.22 5.54 7.55
N ALA A 253 8.00 6.00 7.87
CA ALA A 253 7.67 7.43 7.86
C ALA A 253 8.48 8.27 8.84
N THR A 254 8.80 7.75 10.03
CA THR A 254 9.65 8.47 10.98
C THR A 254 11.03 8.76 10.38
N VAL A 255 11.64 7.77 9.73
CA VAL A 255 12.96 7.90 9.09
C VAL A 255 12.88 8.80 7.85
N SER A 256 11.94 8.54 6.94
CA SER A 256 11.82 9.30 5.70
C SER A 256 11.41 10.76 5.94
N GLY A 257 10.48 11.01 6.86
CA GLY A 257 10.09 12.36 7.27
C GLY A 257 11.27 13.16 7.84
N PHE A 258 12.12 12.52 8.66
CA PHE A 258 13.33 13.17 9.17
C PHE A 258 14.38 13.43 8.08
N ASN A 259 14.58 12.49 7.15
CA ASN A 259 15.59 12.60 6.09
C ASN A 259 15.20 13.62 5.02
N LEU A 260 13.93 13.61 4.60
CA LEU A 260 13.42 14.45 3.51
C LEU A 260 12.97 15.85 3.98
N ASN A 261 12.54 15.98 5.24
CA ASN A 261 12.06 17.23 5.83
C ASN A 261 11.10 18.02 4.91
N PRO A 262 9.98 17.41 4.48
CA PRO A 262 9.12 18.01 3.47
C PRO A 262 8.34 19.22 3.99
N TRP A 263 8.09 20.20 3.11
CA TRP A 263 7.24 21.35 3.39
C TRP A 263 5.79 20.91 3.65
N VAL A 264 5.26 20.08 2.74
CA VAL A 264 3.94 19.48 2.82
C VAL A 264 4.07 17.96 2.78
N THR A 265 3.28 17.26 3.58
CA THR A 265 3.17 15.81 3.53
C THR A 265 1.71 15.40 3.35
N MET A 266 1.45 14.52 2.39
CA MET A 266 0.14 13.99 2.07
C MET A 266 0.19 12.47 2.11
N ASN A 267 -0.45 11.86 3.08
CA ASN A 267 -0.45 10.41 3.23
C ASN A 267 -1.73 9.79 2.66
N SER A 268 -1.65 8.57 2.16
CA SER A 268 -2.79 7.67 2.07
C SER A 268 -2.58 6.47 2.96
N ASP A 269 -3.69 5.98 3.49
CA ASP A 269 -3.77 4.78 4.31
C ASP A 269 -5.21 4.30 4.28
N THR A 270 -5.47 3.04 4.55
CA THR A 270 -6.82 2.53 4.58
C THR A 270 -7.59 2.93 5.82
N THR A 271 -8.91 2.83 5.75
CA THR A 271 -9.75 3.00 6.92
C THR A 271 -11.00 2.14 6.81
N SER A 272 -11.41 1.57 7.94
CA SER A 272 -12.66 0.82 8.02
C SER A 272 -13.87 1.71 7.70
N VAL A 273 -14.72 1.24 6.78
CA VAL A 273 -15.96 1.91 6.35
C VAL A 273 -17.20 1.02 6.56
N LEU A 274 -18.38 1.45 6.07
CA LEU A 274 -19.60 0.67 6.20
C LEU A 274 -19.47 -0.73 5.59
N ALA A 275 -19.86 -1.73 6.37
CA ALA A 275 -19.86 -3.15 6.02
C ALA A 275 -21.03 -3.85 6.75
N PRO A 276 -21.39 -5.09 6.38
CA PRO A 276 -22.42 -5.85 7.10
C PRO A 276 -22.15 -5.89 8.62
N GLY A 277 -23.08 -5.38 9.41
CA GLY A 277 -22.97 -5.33 10.88
C GLY A 277 -22.14 -4.15 11.45
N VAL A 278 -21.55 -3.30 10.61
CA VAL A 278 -20.79 -2.12 11.05
C VAL A 278 -21.70 -0.87 10.99
N PRO A 279 -22.06 -0.26 12.13
CA PRO A 279 -22.96 0.89 12.13
C PRO A 279 -22.24 2.19 11.73
N ALA A 280 -22.97 3.08 11.02
CA ALA A 280 -22.46 4.39 10.59
C ALA A 280 -21.96 5.27 11.75
N SER A 281 -22.49 5.09 12.97
CA SER A 281 -22.01 5.79 14.17
C SER A 281 -20.57 5.47 14.56
N LYS A 282 -19.98 4.39 14.03
CA LYS A 282 -18.59 3.98 14.31
C LYS A 282 -17.60 4.38 13.22
N VAL A 283 -18.03 4.37 11.96
CA VAL A 283 -17.15 4.53 10.78
C VAL A 283 -17.54 5.70 9.87
N GLY A 284 -18.61 6.42 10.20
CA GLY A 284 -19.25 7.39 9.33
C GLY A 284 -20.13 6.73 8.26
N SER A 285 -20.89 7.53 7.53
CA SER A 285 -21.69 7.07 6.39
C SER A 285 -20.85 6.92 5.12
N ILE A 286 -19.69 6.26 5.25
CA ILE A 286 -18.67 6.14 4.20
C ILE A 286 -18.85 4.82 3.46
N ASN A 287 -18.81 4.85 2.13
CA ASN A 287 -18.98 3.68 1.27
C ASN A 287 -17.77 3.49 0.34
N LEU A 288 -17.59 2.24 -0.13
CA LEU A 288 -16.65 1.93 -1.22
C LEU A 288 -17.21 2.48 -2.54
N GLY A 289 -16.34 2.99 -3.40
CA GLY A 289 -16.65 3.48 -4.75
C GLY A 289 -17.19 4.91 -4.81
N GLU A 290 -17.33 5.58 -3.66
CA GLU A 290 -17.81 6.95 -3.53
C GLU A 290 -16.65 7.97 -3.38
N GLY A 291 -15.42 7.53 -3.64
CA GLY A 291 -14.23 8.37 -3.70
C GLY A 291 -13.38 8.43 -2.43
N PRO A 292 -12.18 9.03 -2.52
CA PRO A 292 -11.26 9.28 -1.41
C PRO A 292 -11.92 9.89 -0.19
N ILE A 293 -11.43 9.55 0.99
CA ILE A 293 -11.87 10.16 2.25
C ILE A 293 -10.90 11.27 2.61
N ILE A 294 -11.33 12.53 2.50
CA ILE A 294 -10.53 13.68 2.91
C ILE A 294 -10.70 13.87 4.42
N CYS A 295 -9.63 13.57 5.17
CA CYS A 295 -9.66 13.53 6.63
C CYS A 295 -9.32 14.88 7.27
N LEU A 296 -10.04 15.23 8.34
CA LEU A 296 -9.74 16.41 9.18
C LEU A 296 -9.59 16.00 10.65
N GLY A 297 -8.61 16.57 11.33
CA GLY A 297 -8.27 16.22 12.70
C GLY A 297 -7.12 17.06 13.23
N PRO A 298 -6.71 16.89 14.50
CA PRO A 298 -5.57 17.62 15.08
C PRO A 298 -4.25 17.38 14.35
N ALA A 299 -4.13 16.23 13.66
CA ALA A 299 -2.96 15.88 12.88
C ALA A 299 -2.87 16.64 11.53
N PHE A 300 -3.98 17.19 11.03
CA PHE A 300 -4.08 17.67 9.65
C PHE A 300 -4.23 19.19 9.58
N ASN A 301 -3.49 19.80 8.66
CA ASN A 301 -3.53 21.23 8.46
C ASN A 301 -4.84 21.65 7.78
N ARG A 302 -5.54 22.62 8.38
CA ARG A 302 -6.83 23.09 7.91
C ARG A 302 -6.80 23.67 6.48
N LYS A 303 -5.75 24.42 6.13
CA LYS A 303 -5.64 25.04 4.79
C LYS A 303 -5.40 23.99 3.71
N LEU A 304 -4.56 22.99 3.99
CA LEU A 304 -4.34 21.87 3.07
C LEU A 304 -5.62 21.02 2.90
N TRP A 305 -6.35 20.79 3.99
CA TRP A 305 -7.64 20.11 3.95
C TRP A 305 -8.68 20.86 3.09
N GLU A 306 -8.76 22.18 3.22
CA GLU A 306 -9.61 23.02 2.37
C GLU A 306 -9.16 23.01 0.91
N LEU A 307 -7.84 23.03 0.66
CA LEU A 307 -7.28 22.93 -0.68
C LEU A 307 -7.64 21.61 -1.36
N MET A 308 -7.51 20.48 -0.67
CA MET A 308 -7.87 19.15 -1.22
C MET A 308 -9.35 19.09 -1.62
N MET A 309 -10.26 19.61 -0.78
CA MET A 309 -11.69 19.64 -1.14
C MET A 309 -11.95 20.56 -2.35
N LYS A 310 -11.34 21.74 -2.36
CA LYS A 310 -11.48 22.69 -3.48
C LYS A 310 -11.00 22.05 -4.78
N VAL A 311 -9.83 21.43 -4.77
CA VAL A 311 -9.26 20.74 -5.94
C VAL A 311 -10.16 19.58 -6.37
N ALA A 312 -10.68 18.79 -5.44
CA ALA A 312 -11.61 17.71 -5.77
C ALA A 312 -12.87 18.25 -6.48
N GLU A 313 -13.41 19.38 -6.04
CA GLU A 313 -14.57 20.04 -6.67
C GLU A 313 -14.24 20.61 -8.06
N GLU A 314 -13.08 21.26 -8.22
CA GLU A 314 -12.62 21.83 -9.50
C GLU A 314 -12.34 20.75 -10.56
N GLU A 315 -11.78 19.61 -10.14
CA GLU A 315 -11.44 18.48 -11.01
C GLU A 315 -12.59 17.47 -11.18
N GLY A 316 -13.71 17.66 -10.48
CA GLY A 316 -14.86 16.74 -10.51
C GLY A 316 -14.57 15.36 -9.91
N ILE A 317 -13.64 15.28 -8.96
CA ILE A 317 -13.27 14.05 -8.25
C ILE A 317 -14.23 13.85 -7.08
N PRO A 318 -14.98 12.72 -7.00
CA PRO A 318 -15.86 12.45 -5.87
C PRO A 318 -15.04 12.28 -4.59
N TYR A 319 -15.56 12.73 -3.46
CA TYR A 319 -14.89 12.56 -2.17
C TYR A 319 -15.88 12.43 -1.02
N GLN A 320 -15.38 11.83 0.07
CA GLN A 320 -16.08 11.65 1.33
C GLN A 320 -15.30 12.36 2.44
N ARG A 321 -15.93 12.56 3.61
CA ARG A 321 -15.31 13.29 4.72
C ARG A 321 -15.33 12.47 6.00
N ARG A 322 -14.22 12.54 6.75
CA ARG A 322 -14.09 11.89 8.06
C ARG A 322 -13.34 12.77 9.05
N GLY A 323 -13.85 12.81 10.28
CA GLY A 323 -13.15 13.38 11.42
C GLY A 323 -12.20 12.35 12.05
N VAL A 324 -10.97 12.77 12.36
CA VAL A 324 -9.94 11.97 13.03
C VAL A 324 -9.52 12.71 14.30
N PRO A 325 -10.19 12.48 15.44
CA PRO A 325 -10.04 13.33 16.62
C PRO A 325 -8.77 13.08 17.44
N ALA A 326 -8.07 11.97 17.20
CA ALA A 326 -6.93 11.50 17.99
C ALA A 326 -5.84 10.93 17.08
N ARG A 327 -4.98 10.04 17.61
CA ARG A 327 -3.97 9.31 16.85
C ARG A 327 -4.57 8.74 15.55
N SER A 328 -4.03 9.16 14.40
CA SER A 328 -4.52 8.70 13.09
C SER A 328 -4.22 7.23 12.84
N GLY A 329 -3.18 6.69 13.50
CA GLY A 329 -2.78 5.29 13.36
C GLY A 329 -2.25 4.97 11.97
N ASN A 330 -1.60 5.96 11.35
CA ASN A 330 -0.94 5.88 10.05
C ASN A 330 0.28 6.79 10.03
N ASP A 331 1.04 6.74 8.95
CA ASP A 331 2.29 7.48 8.75
C ASP A 331 2.17 8.99 8.95
N SER A 332 1.00 9.59 8.67
CA SER A 332 0.74 11.01 8.93
C SER A 332 1.04 11.42 10.38
N TRP A 333 0.83 10.50 11.33
CA TRP A 333 1.08 10.74 12.75
C TRP A 333 2.56 11.00 13.03
N ALA A 334 3.46 10.28 12.36
CA ALA A 334 4.89 10.50 12.47
C ALA A 334 5.33 11.73 11.65
N LEU A 335 4.78 11.89 10.44
CA LEU A 335 5.19 12.94 9.49
C LEU A 335 4.79 14.34 9.94
N GLN A 336 3.63 14.52 10.59
CA GLN A 336 3.16 15.82 11.06
C GLN A 336 4.19 16.50 11.98
N ILE A 337 4.80 15.73 12.87
CA ILE A 337 5.72 16.24 13.91
C ILE A 337 7.19 16.02 13.56
N ALA A 338 7.50 15.60 12.33
CA ALA A 338 8.88 15.41 11.90
C ALA A 338 9.65 16.74 11.99
N ARG A 339 10.74 16.75 12.75
CA ARG A 339 11.59 17.93 13.02
C ARG A 339 10.79 19.12 13.58
N GLY A 340 10.62 20.19 12.78
CA GLY A 340 9.86 21.39 13.14
C GLY A 340 8.37 21.31 12.79
N GLY A 341 7.94 20.15 12.24
CA GLY A 341 6.60 19.86 11.78
C GLY A 341 6.42 20.08 10.27
N SER A 342 5.57 19.25 9.66
CA SER A 342 5.18 19.36 8.24
C SER A 342 3.70 19.71 8.12
N ILE A 343 3.32 20.41 7.05
CA ILE A 343 1.93 20.68 6.73
C ILE A 343 1.31 19.38 6.25
N CYS A 344 0.57 18.72 7.14
CA CYS A 344 0.12 17.35 6.93
C CYS A 344 -1.34 17.26 6.44
N GLY A 345 -1.60 16.40 5.47
CA GLY A 345 -2.93 16.03 4.98
C GLY A 345 -3.05 14.52 4.80
N LEU A 346 -4.29 14.02 4.76
CA LEU A 346 -4.59 12.59 4.65
C LEU A 346 -5.76 12.36 3.70
N LEU A 347 -5.55 11.47 2.71
CA LEU A 347 -6.59 10.87 1.88
C LEU A 347 -6.70 9.38 2.23
N SER A 348 -7.73 9.00 2.99
CA SER A 348 -7.90 7.59 3.34
C SER A 348 -8.61 6.78 2.26
N MET A 349 -8.16 5.54 2.08
CA MET A 349 -8.79 4.53 1.23
C MET A 349 -9.96 3.86 1.96
N PRO A 350 -11.19 3.87 1.41
CA PRO A 350 -12.28 3.04 1.90
C PRO A 350 -11.93 1.55 1.86
N ASN A 351 -11.90 0.87 3.01
CA ASN A 351 -11.59 -0.55 3.13
C ASN A 351 -12.62 -1.29 3.99
N ARG A 352 -13.10 -2.44 3.51
CA ARG A 352 -13.89 -3.40 4.30
C ARG A 352 -13.03 -4.59 4.70
N TYR A 353 -13.21 -5.03 5.94
CA TYR A 353 -12.56 -6.22 6.50
C TYR A 353 -11.03 -6.08 6.63
N MET A 354 -10.56 -4.84 6.79
CA MET A 354 -9.19 -4.42 7.11
C MET A 354 -8.55 -5.32 8.17
N HIS A 355 -7.25 -5.62 8.00
CA HIS A 355 -6.46 -6.55 8.82
C HIS A 355 -6.98 -7.99 8.77
N SER A 356 -7.44 -8.42 7.59
CA SER A 356 -7.80 -9.82 7.34
C SER A 356 -7.18 -10.32 6.04
N ALA A 357 -7.27 -11.63 5.81
CA ALA A 357 -6.79 -12.24 4.56
C ALA A 357 -7.64 -11.86 3.33
N ASN A 358 -8.78 -11.18 3.52
CA ASN A 358 -9.78 -10.92 2.47
C ASN A 358 -10.41 -9.54 2.67
N GLU A 359 -9.62 -8.51 2.41
CA GLU A 359 -10.05 -7.12 2.39
C GLU A 359 -10.78 -6.79 1.10
N VAL A 360 -11.63 -5.77 1.11
CA VAL A 360 -12.36 -5.31 -0.08
C VAL A 360 -12.24 -3.80 -0.24
N VAL A 361 -11.78 -3.39 -1.42
CA VAL A 361 -11.64 -1.99 -1.86
C VAL A 361 -12.24 -1.78 -3.26
N SER A 362 -12.37 -0.52 -3.67
CA SER A 362 -12.80 -0.12 -5.02
C SER A 362 -11.60 0.30 -5.87
N LEU A 363 -11.57 -0.15 -7.13
CA LEU A 363 -10.56 0.28 -8.11
C LEU A 363 -10.70 1.77 -8.45
N LYS A 364 -11.93 2.29 -8.53
CA LYS A 364 -12.19 3.73 -8.70
C LYS A 364 -11.69 4.56 -7.54
N ASP A 365 -11.82 4.08 -6.30
CA ASP A 365 -11.29 4.81 -5.14
C ASP A 365 -9.76 4.92 -5.22
N ILE A 366 -9.06 3.85 -5.64
CA ILE A 366 -7.60 3.85 -5.88
C ILE A 366 -7.22 4.90 -6.92
N GLU A 367 -7.93 4.91 -8.04
CA GLU A 367 -7.70 5.87 -9.12
C GLU A 367 -7.92 7.32 -8.65
N ASN A 368 -9.04 7.58 -7.95
CA ASN A 368 -9.41 8.92 -7.51
C ASN A 368 -8.48 9.47 -6.42
N ILE A 369 -7.94 8.62 -5.53
CA ILE A 369 -6.90 9.04 -4.57
C ILE A 369 -5.66 9.54 -5.31
N GLY A 370 -5.17 8.78 -6.30
CA GLY A 370 -4.00 9.16 -7.07
C GLY A 370 -4.19 10.46 -7.85
N LYS A 371 -5.34 10.60 -8.52
CA LYS A 371 -5.72 11.84 -9.21
C LYS A 371 -5.78 13.04 -8.27
N LEU A 372 -6.39 12.87 -7.09
CA LEU A 372 -6.52 13.96 -6.13
C LEU A 372 -5.17 14.37 -5.53
N PHE A 373 -4.26 13.42 -5.28
CA PHE A 373 -2.89 13.76 -4.87
C PHE A 373 -2.15 14.55 -5.94
N ALA A 374 -2.19 14.10 -7.19
CA ALA A 374 -1.53 14.79 -8.30
C ALA A 374 -2.09 16.22 -8.48
N ALA A 375 -3.41 16.36 -8.51
CA ALA A 375 -4.05 17.67 -8.63
C ALA A 375 -3.75 18.59 -7.44
N THR A 376 -3.74 18.05 -6.21
CA THR A 376 -3.40 18.83 -5.02
C THR A 376 -1.94 19.29 -5.08
N ALA A 377 -1.01 18.41 -5.47
CA ALA A 377 0.40 18.76 -5.63
C ALA A 377 0.61 19.88 -6.68
N LYS A 378 -0.14 19.87 -7.78
CA LYS A 378 -0.14 20.98 -8.76
C LYS A 378 -0.67 22.26 -8.17
N ALA A 379 -1.79 22.23 -7.43
CA ALA A 379 -2.35 23.41 -6.79
C ALA A 379 -1.40 24.05 -5.77
N LEU A 380 -0.52 23.26 -5.14
CA LEU A 380 0.50 23.75 -4.21
C LEU A 380 1.55 24.67 -4.85
N THR A 381 1.76 24.60 -6.18
CA THR A 381 2.73 25.47 -6.90
C THR A 381 2.43 26.96 -6.74
N THR A 382 1.14 27.30 -6.59
CA THR A 382 0.67 28.69 -6.45
C THR A 382 0.21 29.04 -5.04
N CYS A 383 0.26 28.08 -4.11
CA CYS A 383 -0.16 28.28 -2.73
C CYS A 383 1.03 28.65 -1.84
N ASP A 384 0.84 29.66 -0.98
CA ASP A 384 1.79 29.98 0.07
C ASP A 384 1.23 29.60 1.44
N MET A 385 1.74 28.48 1.98
CA MET A 385 1.41 27.99 3.31
C MET A 385 2.67 28.03 4.19
N PRO A 386 2.89 29.08 4.97
CA PRO A 386 4.11 29.20 5.78
C PRO A 386 4.11 28.19 6.95
N HIS A 387 5.26 27.55 7.21
CA HIS A 387 5.46 26.74 8.42
C HIS A 387 5.34 27.57 9.70
N THR A 388 5.81 28.81 9.66
CA THR A 388 5.80 29.72 10.80
C THR A 388 5.28 31.07 10.35
N VAL A 389 4.26 31.57 11.04
CA VAL A 389 3.71 32.91 10.80
C VAL A 389 4.28 33.83 11.88
N GLN A 390 5.01 34.86 11.46
CA GLN A 390 5.39 35.92 12.38
C GLN A 390 4.16 36.76 12.70
N VAL A 391 3.60 36.56 13.89
CA VAL A 391 2.39 37.29 14.35
C VAL A 391 2.71 38.65 14.96
N PHE A 392 3.96 38.88 15.37
CA PHE A 392 4.38 40.13 16.01
C PHE A 392 5.91 40.32 15.87
N LYS A 393 6.35 41.57 15.64
CA LYS A 393 7.77 42.01 15.67
C LYS A 393 7.82 43.37 16.35
N ARG A 394 8.75 43.57 17.29
CA ARG A 394 9.01 44.88 17.89
C ARG A 394 10.04 45.66 17.08
#